data_AF-A0A359MP83-F1
#
_entry.id   AF-A0A359MP83-F1
#
_cell.length_a   1.000
_cell.length_b   1.000
_cell.length_c   1.000
_cell.angle_alpha   90.00
_cell.angle_beta   90.00
_cell.angle_gamma   90.00
#
_symmetry.space_group_name_H-M   'P 1'
#
loop_
_entity.id
_entity.type
_entity.pdbx_description
1 polymer ?
#
loop_
_entity_poly.entity_id
_entity_poly.type
_entity_poly.pdbx_seq_one_letter_code
_entity_poly.pdbx_strand_id
1 'polypeptide(L)'
;MVTAEQQERYKELLKQRKSIYKKVNRKTKIISFIFMAFGAILGFVIVGFAFRADQNGTMDIDISMRYILFGVLFLLVMYPLQIIIHEAGHLIFGLFTGYKFLSFRIFLHIFYKKEGRIFRRKFSIKGTAGQCLMYPPQRR
;
A
#
# COMPACT_ATOMS: atom_id res chain seq x y z
N MET A 1 17.97 -6.63 -42.36
CA MET A 1 18.58 -7.77 -41.66
C MET A 1 19.41 -7.22 -40.51
N VAL A 2 19.37 -7.84 -39.33
CA VAL A 2 20.18 -7.39 -38.17
C VAL A 2 21.65 -7.69 -38.48
N THR A 3 22.53 -6.70 -38.35
CA THR A 3 23.97 -6.91 -38.61
C THR A 3 24.61 -7.73 -37.48
N ALA A 4 25.70 -8.43 -37.77
CA ALA A 4 26.43 -9.23 -36.77
C ALA A 4 26.85 -8.39 -35.55
N GLU A 5 27.26 -7.14 -35.80
CA GLU A 5 27.62 -6.15 -34.77
C GLU A 5 26.42 -5.80 -33.86
N GLN A 6 25.22 -5.63 -34.43
CA GLN A 6 23.99 -5.41 -33.66
C GLN A 6 23.64 -6.62 -32.79
N GLN A 7 23.86 -7.84 -33.28
CA GLN A 7 23.62 -9.06 -32.50
C GLN A 7 24.60 -9.23 -31.33
N GLU A 8 25.87 -8.90 -31.55
CA GLU A 8 26.90 -8.94 -30.51
C GLU A 8 26.62 -7.89 -29.42
N ARG A 9 26.34 -6.65 -29.83
CA ARG A 9 25.98 -5.58 -28.90
C ARG A 9 24.72 -5.90 -28.08
N TYR A 10 23.73 -6.56 -28.69
CA TYR A 10 22.55 -7.04 -27.97
C TYR A 10 22.91 -8.08 -26.89
N LYS A 11 23.79 -9.05 -27.20
CA LYS A 11 24.27 -10.05 -26.22
C LYS A 11 25.05 -9.41 -25.08
N GLU A 12 25.88 -8.40 -25.36
CA GLU A 12 26.58 -7.65 -24.33
C GLU A 12 25.61 -6.90 -23.41
N LEU A 13 24.62 -6.20 -23.97
CA LEU A 13 23.59 -5.51 -23.19
C LEU A 13 22.79 -6.48 -22.31
N LEU A 14 22.47 -7.68 -22.81
CA LEU A 14 21.83 -8.72 -22.00
C LEU A 14 22.72 -9.17 -20.82
N LYS A 15 24.02 -9.36 -21.06
CA LYS A 15 24.98 -9.73 -20.01
C LYS A 15 25.14 -8.62 -18.98
N GLN A 16 25.24 -7.36 -19.42
CA GLN A 16 25.27 -6.18 -18.56
C GLN A 16 23.99 -6.09 -17.71
N ARG A 17 22.81 -6.19 -18.33
CA ARG A 17 21.51 -6.20 -17.64
C ARG A 17 21.44 -7.29 -16.57
N LYS A 18 21.87 -8.53 -16.89
CA LYS A 18 21.88 -9.64 -15.93
C LYS A 18 22.83 -9.36 -14.75
N SER A 19 23.98 -8.75 -15.02
CA SER A 19 24.94 -8.38 -13.97
C SER A 19 24.41 -7.28 -13.04
N ILE A 20 23.76 -6.25 -13.60
CA ILE A 20 23.11 -5.17 -12.87
C ILE A 20 21.97 -5.73 -12.02
N TYR A 21 21.07 -6.53 -12.62
CA TYR A 21 19.96 -7.15 -11.91
C TYR A 21 20.45 -8.01 -10.73
N LYS A 22 21.51 -8.81 -10.92
CA LYS A 22 22.10 -9.62 -9.84
C LYS A 22 22.67 -8.75 -8.72
N LYS A 23 23.37 -7.64 -9.05
CA LYS A 23 23.89 -6.68 -8.05
C LYS A 23 22.77 -6.02 -7.26
N VAL A 24 21.73 -5.53 -7.95
CA VAL A 24 20.56 -4.89 -7.32
C VAL A 24 19.83 -5.87 -6.43
N ASN A 25 19.49 -7.06 -6.93
CA ASN A 25 18.80 -8.09 -6.15
C ASN A 25 19.59 -8.49 -4.89
N ARG A 26 20.93 -8.64 -4.99
CA ARG A 26 21.78 -8.90 -3.82
C ARG A 26 21.72 -7.77 -2.81
N LYS A 27 21.82 -6.50 -3.24
CA LYS A 27 21.68 -5.34 -2.34
C LYS A 27 20.31 -5.33 -1.66
N THR A 28 19.23 -5.53 -2.41
CA THR A 28 17.86 -5.59 -1.87
C THR A 28 17.69 -6.70 -0.83
N LYS A 29 18.25 -7.89 -1.07
CA LYS A 29 18.24 -8.99 -0.09
C LYS A 29 18.99 -8.64 1.19
N ILE A 30 20.17 -8.03 1.08
CA ILE A 30 20.97 -7.60 2.25
C ILE A 30 20.19 -6.56 3.06
N ILE A 31 19.63 -5.55 2.38
CA ILE A 31 18.81 -4.52 3.04
C ILE A 31 17.62 -5.17 3.76
N SER A 32 16.92 -6.09 3.10
CA SER A 32 15.79 -6.81 3.71
C SER A 32 16.22 -7.62 4.94
N PHE A 33 17.39 -8.25 4.90
CA PHE A 33 17.93 -9.01 6.04
C PHE A 33 18.31 -8.09 7.21
N ILE A 34 18.90 -6.92 6.93
CA ILE A 34 19.20 -5.91 7.97
C ILE A 34 17.91 -5.44 8.64
N PHE A 35 16.86 -5.12 7.88
CA PHE A 35 15.57 -4.74 8.44
C PHE A 35 14.94 -5.86 9.29
N MET A 36 15.07 -7.11 8.86
CA MET A 36 14.59 -8.27 9.61
C MET A 36 15.34 -8.42 10.95
N ALA A 37 16.67 -8.31 10.93
CA ALA A 37 17.48 -8.38 12.14
C ALA A 37 17.16 -7.23 13.11
N PHE A 38 17.03 -6.01 12.58
CA PHE A 38 16.63 -4.84 13.37
C PHE A 38 15.25 -5.03 14.01
N GLY A 39 14.26 -5.51 13.24
CA GLY A 39 12.93 -5.81 13.76
C GLY A 39 12.94 -6.87 14.86
N ALA A 40 13.76 -7.92 14.72
CA ALA A 40 13.93 -8.94 15.74
C ALA A 40 14.54 -8.37 17.03
N ILE A 41 15.61 -7.57 16.93
CA ILE A 41 16.25 -6.92 18.09
C ILE A 41 15.25 -5.99 18.80
N LEU A 42 14.53 -5.16 18.04
CA LEU A 42 13.53 -4.26 18.60
C LEU A 42 12.43 -5.05 19.33
N GLY A 43 11.95 -6.15 18.75
CA GLY A 43 10.97 -7.04 19.37
C GLY A 43 11.46 -7.62 20.70
N PHE A 44 12.70 -8.12 20.74
CA PHE A 44 13.30 -8.63 21.98
C PHE A 44 13.43 -7.56 23.06
N VAL A 45 13.83 -6.33 22.69
CA VAL A 45 13.94 -5.21 23.63
C VAL A 45 12.57 -4.84 24.21
N ILE A 46 11.53 -4.77 23.36
CA ILE A 46 10.17 -4.45 23.79
C ILE A 46 9.64 -5.51 24.76
N VAL A 47 9.79 -6.80 24.44
CA VAL A 47 9.36 -7.89 25.32
C VAL A 47 10.13 -7.88 26.65
N GLY A 48 11.44 -7.66 26.60
CA GLY A 48 12.27 -7.54 27.81
C GLY A 48 11.87 -6.37 28.70
N PHE A 49 11.50 -5.23 28.12
CA PHE A 49 10.97 -4.08 28.86
C PHE A 49 9.59 -4.38 29.46
N ALA A 50 8.69 -4.99 28.68
CA ALA A 50 7.36 -5.38 29.15
C ALA A 50 7.43 -6.35 30.33
N PHE A 51 8.32 -7.36 30.26
CA PHE A 51 8.53 -8.33 31.35
C PHE A 51 9.04 -7.67 32.64
N ARG A 52 9.96 -6.70 32.52
CA ARG A 52 10.40 -5.92 33.69
C ARG A 52 9.29 -5.04 34.26
N ALA A 53 8.46 -4.44 33.41
CA ALA A 53 7.32 -3.62 33.86
C ALA A 53 6.28 -4.44 34.62
N ASP A 54 6.04 -5.68 34.19
CA ASP A 54 5.15 -6.64 34.86
C ASP A 54 5.67 -7.07 36.22
N GLN A 55 6.96 -7.44 36.31
CA GLN A 55 7.59 -7.76 37.59
C GLN A 55 7.59 -6.58 38.57
N ASN A 56 7.71 -5.35 38.06
CA ASN A 56 7.66 -4.14 38.87
C ASN A 56 6.22 -3.71 39.22
N GLY A 57 5.19 -4.44 38.78
CA GLY A 57 3.78 -4.16 39.04
C GLY A 57 3.26 -2.90 38.35
N THR A 58 4.00 -2.34 37.39
CA THR A 58 3.61 -1.10 36.70
C THR A 58 2.67 -1.35 35.53
N MET A 59 2.73 -2.53 34.91
CA MET A 59 1.88 -2.92 33.79
C MET A 59 1.61 -4.42 33.80
N ASP A 60 0.34 -4.82 33.68
CA ASP A 60 -0.04 -6.22 33.47
C ASP A 60 0.11 -6.58 31.98
N ILE A 61 0.95 -7.58 31.69
CA ILE A 61 1.21 -8.04 30.31
C ILE A 61 -0.02 -8.63 29.65
N ASP A 62 -0.83 -9.40 30.37
CA ASP A 62 -2.01 -10.07 29.81
C ASP A 62 -3.08 -9.05 29.40
N ILE A 63 -3.25 -8.01 30.20
CA ILE A 63 -4.14 -6.89 29.88
C ILE A 63 -3.58 -6.10 28.69
N SER A 64 -2.28 -5.81 28.69
CA SER A 64 -1.61 -5.07 27.62
C SER A 64 -1.68 -5.81 26.27
N MET A 65 -1.44 -7.12 26.26
CA MET A 65 -1.56 -7.96 25.06
C MET A 65 -2.99 -7.99 24.52
N ARG A 66 -4.01 -8.03 25.40
CA ARG A 66 -5.42 -7.94 24.98
C ARG A 66 -5.74 -6.62 24.29
N TYR A 67 -5.26 -5.49 24.83
CA TYR A 67 -5.44 -4.19 24.18
C TYR A 67 -4.71 -4.10 22.83
N ILE A 68 -3.49 -4.64 22.72
CA ILE A 68 -2.77 -4.69 21.44
C ILE A 68 -3.56 -5.50 20.41
N LEU A 69 -4.04 -6.69 20.80
CA LEU A 69 -4.83 -7.54 19.92
C LEU A 69 -6.11 -6.83 19.46
N PHE A 70 -6.82 -6.20 20.39
CA PHE A 70 -8.02 -5.43 20.08
C PHE A 70 -7.70 -4.24 19.16
N GLY A 71 -6.60 -3.52 19.40
CA GLY A 71 -6.14 -2.42 18.56
C GLY A 71 -5.80 -2.86 17.13
N VAL A 72 -5.14 -4.02 16.97
CA VAL A 72 -4.84 -4.59 15.65
C VAL A 72 -6.13 -5.00 14.92
N LEU A 73 -7.05 -5.66 15.62
CA LEU A 73 -8.35 -6.04 15.04
C LEU A 73 -9.16 -4.79 14.64
N PHE A 74 -9.18 -3.78 15.50
CA PHE A 74 -9.84 -2.51 15.25
C PHE A 74 -9.25 -1.81 14.03
N LEU A 75 -7.92 -1.74 13.92
CA LEU A 75 -7.24 -1.16 12.75
C LEU A 75 -7.56 -1.92 11.46
N LEU A 76 -7.64 -3.26 11.51
CA LEU A 76 -7.98 -4.09 10.35
C LEU A 76 -9.39 -3.80 9.82
N VAL A 77 -10.33 -3.45 10.71
CA VAL A 77 -11.71 -3.10 10.34
C VAL A 77 -11.84 -1.62 9.99
N MET A 78 -11.19 -0.73 10.74
CA MET A 78 -11.31 0.71 10.55
C MET A 78 -10.57 1.21 9.32
N TYR A 79 -9.43 0.63 8.97
CA TYR A 79 -8.68 1.03 7.78
C TYR A 79 -9.51 0.95 6.48
N PRO A 80 -10.18 -0.17 6.15
CA PRO A 80 -11.04 -0.21 4.97
C PRO A 80 -12.25 0.72 5.09
N LEU A 81 -12.82 0.86 6.28
CA LEU A 81 -13.94 1.77 6.51
C LEU A 81 -13.55 3.23 6.28
N GLN A 82 -12.38 3.64 6.78
CA GLN A 82 -11.81 4.97 6.58
C GLN A 82 -11.62 5.27 5.10
N ILE A 83 -11.10 4.33 4.30
CA ILE A 83 -10.94 4.51 2.85
C ILE A 83 -12.30 4.75 2.19
N ILE A 84 -13.31 3.94 2.54
CA ILE A 84 -14.66 4.08 1.99
C ILE A 84 -15.22 5.47 2.31
N ILE A 85 -15.14 5.90 3.58
CA ILE A 85 -15.63 7.21 4.03
C ILE A 85 -14.86 8.35 3.35
N HIS A 86 -13.54 8.24 3.22
CA HIS A 86 -12.69 9.26 2.60
C HIS A 86 -13.07 9.48 1.14
N GLU A 87 -13.13 8.41 0.35
CA GLU A 87 -13.49 8.50 -1.06
C GLU A 87 -14.96 8.91 -1.24
N ALA A 88 -15.87 8.38 -0.41
CA ALA A 88 -17.28 8.76 -0.45
C ALA A 88 -17.48 10.25 -0.10
N GLY A 89 -16.67 10.78 0.82
CA GLY A 89 -16.62 12.21 1.12
C GLY A 89 -16.27 13.02 -0.12
N HIS A 90 -15.19 12.67 -0.83
CA HIS A 90 -14.83 13.32 -2.10
C HIS A 90 -15.98 13.29 -3.11
N LEU A 91 -16.68 12.16 -3.22
CA LEU A 91 -17.83 12.03 -4.10
C LEU A 91 -19.01 12.94 -3.69
N ILE A 92 -19.41 12.93 -2.43
CA ILE A 92 -20.55 13.73 -1.93
C ILE A 92 -20.24 15.22 -2.03
N PHE A 93 -19.10 15.65 -1.51
CA PHE A 93 -18.71 17.06 -1.52
C PHE A 93 -18.35 17.56 -2.92
N GLY A 94 -17.78 16.71 -3.77
CA GLY A 94 -17.55 17.04 -5.18
C GLY A 94 -18.85 17.28 -5.94
N LEU A 95 -19.85 16.40 -5.78
CA LEU A 95 -21.17 16.61 -6.38
C LEU A 95 -21.82 17.90 -5.86
N PHE A 96 -21.70 18.18 -4.56
CA PHE A 96 -22.24 19.40 -3.94
C PHE A 96 -21.59 20.68 -4.47
N THR A 97 -20.30 20.64 -4.79
CA THR A 97 -19.53 21.77 -5.34
C THR A 97 -19.62 21.88 -6.86
N GLY A 98 -20.46 21.07 -7.51
CA GLY A 98 -20.70 21.13 -8.96
C GLY A 98 -19.74 20.30 -9.82
N TYR A 99 -18.89 19.47 -9.21
CA TYR A 99 -18.10 18.48 -9.95
C TYR A 99 -18.98 17.36 -10.48
N LYS A 100 -18.63 16.79 -11.63
CA LYS A 100 -19.38 15.67 -12.23
C LYS A 100 -18.66 14.35 -12.00
N PHE A 101 -19.41 13.34 -11.56
CA PHE A 101 -18.88 12.00 -11.31
C PHE A 101 -18.27 11.36 -12.57
N LEU A 102 -17.02 10.87 -12.47
CA LEU A 102 -16.32 10.10 -13.51
C LEU A 102 -16.11 8.64 -13.08
N SER A 103 -15.41 8.42 -11.96
CA SER A 103 -15.17 7.08 -11.45
C SER A 103 -14.91 7.05 -9.94
N PHE A 104 -15.26 5.94 -9.31
CA PHE A 104 -15.09 5.66 -7.90
C PHE A 104 -14.51 4.28 -7.73
N ARG A 105 -13.36 4.14 -7.08
CA ARG A 105 -12.74 2.86 -6.77
C ARG A 105 -12.59 2.67 -5.27
N ILE A 106 -12.93 1.48 -4.81
CA ILE A 106 -12.61 0.98 -3.48
C ILE A 106 -11.92 -0.38 -3.66
N PHE A 107 -10.66 -0.47 -3.23
CA PHE A 107 -9.80 -1.64 -3.40
C PHE A 107 -9.74 -2.10 -4.87
N LEU A 108 -10.36 -3.24 -5.17
CA LEU A 108 -10.43 -3.84 -6.49
C LEU A 108 -11.68 -3.42 -7.26
N HIS A 109 -12.70 -2.91 -6.58
CA HIS A 109 -13.99 -2.60 -7.19
C HIS A 109 -14.01 -1.18 -7.71
N ILE A 110 -14.19 -1.01 -9.02
CA ILE A 110 -14.34 0.29 -9.65
C ILE A 110 -15.75 0.44 -10.22
N PHE A 111 -16.35 1.57 -9.94
CA PHE A 111 -17.58 2.07 -10.52
C PHE A 111 -17.21 3.25 -11.42
N TYR A 112 -17.54 3.19 -12.69
CA TYR A 112 -17.23 4.29 -13.62
C TYR A 112 -18.43 4.61 -14.49
N LYS A 113 -18.55 5.87 -14.89
CA LYS A 113 -19.63 6.33 -15.75
C LYS A 113 -19.17 6.24 -17.21
N LYS A 114 -19.93 5.52 -18.04
CA LYS A 114 -19.75 5.47 -19.49
C LYS A 114 -21.12 5.61 -20.16
N GLU A 115 -21.24 6.54 -21.12
CA GLU A 115 -22.48 6.76 -21.91
C GLU A 115 -23.74 6.93 -21.04
N GLY A 116 -23.63 7.67 -19.93
CA GLY A 116 -24.74 7.92 -19.01
C GLY A 116 -25.07 6.78 -18.04
N ARG A 117 -24.47 5.59 -18.19
CA ARG A 117 -24.68 4.43 -17.30
C ARG A 117 -23.48 4.21 -16.39
N ILE A 118 -23.74 3.67 -15.19
CA ILE A 118 -22.69 3.29 -14.23
C ILE A 118 -22.36 1.82 -14.43
N PHE A 119 -21.09 1.52 -14.69
CA PHE A 119 -20.58 0.16 -14.84
C PHE A 119 -19.70 -0.21 -13.65
N ARG A 120 -19.82 -1.47 -13.21
CA ARG A 120 -18.96 -2.06 -12.18
C ARG A 120 -17.93 -2.98 -12.83
N ARG A 121 -16.65 -2.81 -12.49
CA ARG A 121 -15.57 -3.70 -12.90
C ARG A 121 -14.64 -4.02 -11.73
N LYS A 122 -13.82 -5.06 -11.89
CA LYS A 122 -12.71 -5.36 -10.99
C LYS A 122 -11.40 -4.94 -11.64
N PHE A 123 -10.66 -4.04 -11.02
CA PHE A 123 -9.36 -3.55 -11.49
C PHE A 123 -8.47 -3.18 -10.30
N SER A 124 -7.23 -3.70 -10.29
CA SER A 124 -6.26 -3.44 -9.22
C SER A 124 -5.23 -2.42 -9.68
N ILE A 125 -5.16 -1.27 -9.01
CA ILE A 125 -4.03 -0.36 -9.11
C ILE A 125 -3.24 -0.45 -7.81
N LYS A 126 -1.97 -0.87 -7.91
CA LYS A 126 -1.08 -0.92 -6.75
C LYS A 126 -0.87 0.48 -6.18
N GLY A 127 -1.02 0.64 -4.86
CA GLY A 127 -0.59 1.82 -4.12
C GLY A 127 -1.62 2.92 -3.86
N THR A 128 -2.89 2.73 -4.21
CA THR A 128 -3.92 3.78 -4.03
C THR A 128 -5.02 3.43 -3.03
N ALA A 129 -5.31 2.14 -2.81
CA ALA A 129 -6.35 1.60 -1.92
C ALA A 129 -7.80 2.05 -2.21
N GLY A 130 -8.04 3.32 -2.53
CA GLY A 130 -9.25 3.93 -3.08
C GLY A 130 -8.90 4.95 -4.17
N GLN A 131 -9.90 5.43 -4.92
CA GLN A 131 -9.74 6.56 -5.84
C GLN A 131 -11.08 7.13 -6.28
N CYS A 132 -11.34 8.40 -5.99
CA CYS A 132 -12.43 9.19 -6.56
C CYS A 132 -11.92 10.14 -7.65
N LEU A 133 -12.45 10.02 -8.87
CA LEU A 133 -12.20 10.96 -9.97
C LEU A 133 -13.49 11.66 -10.36
N MET A 134 -13.38 12.97 -10.55
CA MET A 134 -14.49 13.84 -10.91
C MET A 134 -14.04 14.90 -11.91
N TYR A 135 -14.94 15.31 -12.79
CA TYR A 135 -14.70 16.44 -13.68
C TYR A 135 -14.92 17.75 -12.93
N PRO A 136 -13.99 18.71 -13.03
CA PRO A 136 -14.21 20.04 -12.47
C PRO A 136 -15.40 20.73 -13.14
N PRO A 137 -16.08 21.64 -12.43
CA PRO A 137 -17.10 22.47 -13.04
C PRO A 137 -16.48 23.28 -14.20
N GLN A 138 -17.28 23.56 -15.22
CA GLN A 138 -16.85 24.50 -16.27
C GLN A 138 -16.55 25.83 -15.59
N ARG A 139 -15.37 26.40 -15.87
CA ARG A 139 -15.06 27.75 -15.40
C ARG A 139 -16.11 28.68 -16.01
N ARG A 140 -16.82 29.41 -15.16
CA ARG A 140 -17.58 30.59 -15.59
C ARG A 140 -16.61 31.69 -15.99
#